data_AF-A0A9X2EUJ6-F1
#
_entry.id   AF-A0A9X2EUJ6-F1
#
_cell.length_a   1.000
_cell.length_b   1.000
_cell.length_c   1.000
_cell.angle_alpha   90.00
_cell.angle_beta   90.00
_cell.angle_gamma   90.00
#
_symmetry.space_group_name_H-M   'P 1'
#
loop_
_entity.id
_entity.type
_entity.pdbx_description
1 polymer ?
#
loop_
_entity_poly.entity_id
_entity_poly.type
_entity_poly.pdbx_seq_one_letter_code
_entity_poly.pdbx_strand_id
1 'polypeptide(L)' 'MIGKQPQGVEQEMSGHSLRVRKDRWEAIEKKAWQLSMEAKKPIKPTDVADAILFKGLKDLKLEDIELAKKTR' A
#
# COMPACT_ATOMS: atom_id res chain seq x y z
N MET A 1 -8.19 2.73 45.18
CA MET A 1 -8.68 2.16 43.90
C MET A 1 -7.60 2.41 42.85
N ILE A 2 -6.81 1.38 42.51
CA ILE A 2 -5.70 1.51 41.57
C ILE A 2 -6.26 1.28 40.17
N GLY A 3 -6.39 2.37 39.40
CA GLY A 3 -6.81 2.31 38.01
C GLY A 3 -5.77 1.56 37.19
N LYS A 4 -6.17 0.39 36.65
CA LYS A 4 -5.37 -0.34 35.67
C LYS A 4 -5.22 0.52 34.42
N GLN A 5 -3.98 0.88 34.09
CA GLN A 5 -3.63 1.44 32.78
C GLN A 5 -3.99 0.41 31.70
N PRO A 6 -4.63 0.81 30.58
CA PRO A 6 -4.94 -0.13 29.52
C PRO A 6 -3.62 -0.62 28.90
N GLN A 7 -3.45 -1.94 28.88
CA GLN A 7 -2.35 -2.62 28.21
C GLN A 7 -2.31 -2.17 26.75
N GLY A 8 -1.15 -1.68 26.31
CA GLY A 8 -0.90 -1.37 24.91
C GLY A 8 -1.14 -2.61 24.07
N VAL A 9 -2.02 -2.49 23.08
CA VAL A 9 -2.29 -3.54 22.11
C VAL A 9 -1.04 -3.67 21.24
N GLU A 10 -0.20 -4.68 21.50
CA GLU A 10 0.81 -5.11 20.54
C GLU A 10 0.07 -5.60 19.29
N GLN A 11 0.02 -4.77 18.24
CA GLN A 11 -0.39 -5.26 16.92
C GLN A 11 0.68 -6.24 16.44
N GLU A 12 0.35 -7.52 16.35
CA GLU A 12 1.15 -8.50 15.62
C GLU A 12 1.24 -8.07 14.15
N MET A 13 2.36 -7.48 13.75
CA MET A 13 2.69 -7.26 12.34
C MET A 13 3.01 -8.62 11.70
N SER A 14 1.98 -9.38 11.36
CA SER A 14 2.12 -10.59 10.56
C SER A 14 2.60 -10.20 9.15
N GLY A 15 3.86 -10.54 8.86
CA GLY A 15 4.47 -10.29 7.56
C GLY A 15 3.91 -11.24 6.50
N HIS A 16 3.03 -10.75 5.63
CA HIS A 16 2.54 -11.50 4.48
C HIS A 16 3.34 -11.17 3.22
N SER A 17 3.62 -12.19 2.40
CA SER A 17 4.31 -12.04 1.11
C SER A 17 3.38 -12.35 -0.05
N LEU A 18 3.39 -11.52 -1.08
CA LEU A 18 2.66 -11.76 -2.33
C LEU A 18 3.63 -12.12 -3.46
N ARG A 19 3.32 -13.18 -4.21
CA ARG A 19 4.02 -13.48 -5.48
C ARG A 19 3.32 -12.82 -6.65
N VAL A 20 4.05 -12.00 -7.39
CA VAL A 20 3.59 -11.31 -8.60
C VAL A 20 4.35 -11.86 -9.80
N ARG A 21 3.65 -12.14 -10.91
CA ARG A 21 4.30 -12.54 -12.17
C ARG A 21 5.15 -11.38 -12.71
N LYS A 22 6.30 -11.69 -13.32
CA LYS A 22 7.26 -10.71 -13.82
C LYS A 22 6.60 -9.59 -14.65
N ASP A 23 5.80 -9.95 -15.64
CA ASP A 23 5.15 -8.99 -16.55
C ASP A 23 4.19 -8.03 -15.80
N ARG A 24 3.55 -8.52 -14.74
CA ARG A 24 2.67 -7.69 -13.88
C ARG A 24 3.48 -6.77 -12.99
N TRP A 25 4.64 -7.22 -12.51
CA TRP A 25 5.54 -6.38 -11.72
C TRP A 25 6.10 -5.22 -12.55
N GLU A 26 6.54 -5.48 -13.77
CA GLU A 26 7.01 -4.43 -14.70
C GLU A 26 5.91 -3.39 -14.99
N ALA A 27 4.64 -3.81 -15.10
CA ALA A 27 3.51 -2.90 -15.26
C ALA A 27 3.27 -2.04 -14.00
N ILE A 28 3.43 -2.63 -12.82
CA ILE A 28 3.33 -1.91 -11.53
C ILE A 28 4.45 -0.87 -11.42
N GLU A 29 5.69 -1.22 -11.77
CA GLU A 29 6.83 -0.29 -11.76
C GLU A 29 6.62 0.89 -12.70
N LYS A 30 6.17 0.64 -13.93
CA LYS A 30 5.85 1.71 -14.89
C LYS A 30 4.76 2.63 -14.36
N LYS A 31 3.71 2.09 -13.75
CA LYS A 31 2.62 2.87 -13.17
C LYS A 31 3.09 3.70 -11.97
N ALA A 32 3.93 3.11 -11.10
CA ALA A 32 4.54 3.82 -9.99
C ALA A 32 5.40 5.00 -10.46
N TRP A 33 6.18 4.81 -11.53
CA TRP A 33 6.97 5.87 -12.15
C TRP A 33 6.09 7.00 -12.71
N GLN A 34 5.04 6.66 -13.47
CA GLN A 34 4.09 7.64 -14.01
C GLN A 34 3.44 8.47 -12.91
N LEU A 35 2.89 7.81 -11.88
CA LEU A 35 2.25 8.48 -10.75
C LEU A 35 3.27 9.31 -9.94
N SER A 36 4.52 8.87 -9.86
CA SER A 36 5.59 9.62 -9.20
C SER A 36 5.88 10.95 -9.89
N MET A 37 5.90 10.94 -11.22
CA MET A 37 6.07 12.15 -12.04
C MET A 37 4.87 13.09 -11.91
N GLU A 38 3.64 12.55 -11.97
CA GLU A 38 2.41 13.34 -11.84
C GLU A 38 2.30 14.02 -10.47
N ALA A 39 2.57 13.29 -9.39
CA ALA A 39 2.49 13.84 -8.04
C ALA A 39 3.77 14.54 -7.55
N LYS A 40 4.81 14.61 -8.38
CA LYS A 40 6.13 15.17 -8.02
C LYS A 40 6.69 14.62 -6.70
N LYS A 41 6.40 13.34 -6.40
CA LYS A 41 6.82 12.67 -5.16
C LYS A 41 7.19 11.22 -5.44
N PRO A 42 8.14 10.62 -4.71
CA PRO A 42 8.48 9.21 -4.89
C PRO A 42 7.32 8.30 -4.48
N ILE A 43 6.90 7.42 -5.39
CA ILE A 43 5.88 6.39 -5.15
C ILE A 43 6.53 5.02 -5.32
N LYS A 44 6.40 4.17 -4.30
CA LYS A 44 6.98 2.82 -4.34
C LYS A 44 6.08 1.89 -5.16
N PRO A 45 6.64 0.99 -5.99
CA PRO A 45 5.87 -0.05 -6.66
C PRO A 45 5.02 -0.90 -5.70
N THR A 46 5.50 -1.14 -4.47
CA THR A 46 4.76 -1.85 -3.43
C THR A 46 3.50 -1.11 -2.98
N ASP A 47 3.51 0.23 -2.94
CA ASP A 47 2.33 1.03 -2.59
C ASP A 47 1.25 0.89 -3.67
N VAL A 48 1.67 0.81 -4.93
CA VAL A 48 0.77 0.58 -6.06
C VAL A 48 0.21 -0.84 -6.02
N ALA A 49 1.07 -1.85 -5.74
CA ALA A 49 0.62 -3.23 -5.59
C ALA A 49 -0.40 -3.39 -4.46
N ASP A 50 -0.17 -2.72 -3.32
CA ASP A 50 -1.08 -2.72 -2.19
C ASP A 50 -2.44 -2.07 -2.55
N ALA A 51 -2.41 -0.93 -3.26
CA ALA A 51 -3.62 -0.29 -3.77
C ALA A 51 -4.40 -1.19 -4.76
N ILE A 52 -3.71 -1.95 -5.63
CA ILE A 52 -4.35 -2.95 -6.51
C ILE A 52 -5.05 -4.02 -5.69
N LEU A 53 -4.40 -4.56 -4.66
CA LEU A 53 -4.97 -5.62 -3.82
C LEU A 53 -6.16 -5.10 -3.00
N PHE A 54 -6.04 -3.89 -2.48
CA PHE A 54 -7.06 -3.27 -1.63
C PHE A 54 -8.34 -2.95 -2.41
N LYS A 55 -8.22 -2.41 -3.63
CA LYS A 55 -9.38 -1.94 -4.40
C LYS A 55 -9.77 -2.83 -5.59
N GLY A 56 -8.91 -3.72 -6.05
CA GLY A 56 -9.18 -4.61 -7.19
C GLY A 56 -9.34 -3.89 -8.54
N LEU A 57 -8.89 -2.64 -8.66
CA LEU A 57 -9.22 -1.78 -9.80
C LEU A 57 -8.19 -1.86 -10.94
N LYS A 58 -8.68 -1.95 -12.18
CA LYS A 58 -7.88 -1.79 -13.42
C LYS A 58 -7.40 -0.34 -13.61
N ASP A 59 -8.12 0.63 -13.08
CA ASP A 59 -7.85 2.08 -13.20
C ASP A 59 -7.51 2.67 -11.83
N LEU A 60 -6.22 2.87 -11.59
CA LEU A 60 -5.65 3.20 -10.28
C LEU A 60 -5.30 4.68 -10.29
N LYS A 61 -5.96 5.47 -9.45
CA LYS A 61 -5.74 6.90 -9.27
C LYS A 61 -4.87 7.15 -8.04
N LEU A 62 -4.30 8.35 -7.95
CA LEU A 62 -3.42 8.72 -6.83
C LEU A 62 -4.12 8.64 -5.47
N GLU A 63 -5.39 9.02 -5.43
CA GLU A 63 -6.27 8.97 -4.26
C GLU A 63 -6.41 7.55 -3.70
N ASP A 64 -6.35 6.54 -4.57
CA ASP A 64 -6.47 5.13 -4.17
C ASP A 64 -5.24 4.66 -3.37
N ILE A 65 -4.04 5.16 -3.72
CA ILE A 65 -2.80 4.86 -3.02
C ILE A 65 -2.80 5.49 -1.63
N GLU A 66 -3.28 6.73 -1.51
CA GLU A 66 -3.35 7.40 -0.22
C GLU A 66 -4.39 6.77 0.70
N LEU A 67 -5.50 6.28 0.15
CA LEU A 67 -6.51 5.55 0.92
C LEU A 67 -5.96 4.21 1.45
N ALA A 68 -5.23 3.46 0.61
CA ALA A 68 -4.59 2.21 1.03
C ALA A 68 -3.60 2.46 2.17
N LYS A 69 -2.76 3.51 2.05
CA LYS A 69 -1.83 3.91 3.12
C LYS A 69 -2.49 4.30 4.43
N LYS A 70 -3.69 4.87 4.39
CA LYS A 70 -4.46 5.26 5.60
C LYS A 70 -5.15 4.08 6.29
N THR A 71 -5.40 3.00 5.54
CA THR A 71 -6.08 1.81 6.07
C THR A 71 -5.10 0.84 6.75
N ARG A 72 -3.80 1.07 6.55
CA ARG A 72 -2.70 0.40 7.24
C ARG A 72 -2.29 1.18 8.49
#